data_AF-A0A366I3R8-F1
#
_entry.id   AF-A0A366I3R8-F1
#
_cell.length_a   1.000
_cell.length_b   1.000
_cell.length_c   1.000
_cell.angle_alpha   90.00
_cell.angle_beta   90.00
_cell.angle_gamma   90.00
#
_symmetry.space_group_name_H-M   'P 1'
#
loop_
_entity.id
_entity.type
_entity.pdbx_description
1 polymer ?
#
loop_
_entity_poly.entity_id
_entity_poly.type
_entity_poly.pdbx_seq_one_letter_code
_entity_poly.pdbx_strand_id
1 'polypeptide(L)' 'MLTRLDEDTDIAALLAELGGHDREGADWIRDNGELYLAGDWLTRCGLPDQSLNIELLPGKITIRAERGIMLA' A
#
# COMPACT_ATOMS: atom_id res chain seq x y z
N MET A 1 -7.32 -10.93 4.71
CA MET A 1 -6.35 -11.89 5.26
C MET A 1 -5.03 -11.57 4.59
N LEU A 2 -4.01 -11.14 5.34
CA LEU A 2 -2.71 -10.78 4.78
C LEU A 2 -1.88 -12.07 4.64
N THR A 3 -1.41 -12.35 3.43
CA THR A 3 -0.57 -13.52 3.15
C THR A 3 0.85 -13.03 2.93
N ARG A 4 1.80 -13.52 3.75
CA ARG A 4 3.21 -13.25 3.53
C ARG A 4 3.65 -13.97 2.25
N LEU A 5 4.25 -13.22 1.34
CA LEU A 5 4.83 -13.74 0.11
C LEU A 5 6.20 -14.37 0.39
N ASP A 6 6.56 -15.33 -0.44
CA ASP A 6 7.88 -15.98 -0.40
C ASP A 6 8.97 -15.02 -0.89
N GLU A 7 10.20 -15.21 -0.42
CA GLU A 7 11.35 -14.35 -0.76
C GLU A 7 11.70 -14.43 -2.26
N ASP A 8 11.43 -15.56 -2.91
CA ASP A 8 11.67 -15.78 -4.34
C ASP A 8 10.50 -15.30 -5.22
N THR A 9 9.48 -14.67 -4.62
CA THR A 9 8.31 -14.19 -5.38
C THR A 9 8.74 -13.10 -6.37
N ASP A 10 8.50 -13.34 -7.66
CA ASP A 10 8.62 -12.29 -8.68
C ASP A 10 7.53 -11.24 -8.46
N ILE A 11 7.88 -10.22 -7.69
CA ILE A 11 6.98 -9.13 -7.33
C ILE A 11 6.47 -8.41 -8.58
N ALA A 12 7.28 -8.28 -9.64
CA ALA A 12 6.85 -7.59 -10.86
C ALA A 12 5.79 -8.41 -11.61
N ALA A 13 5.96 -9.73 -11.69
CA ALA A 13 4.96 -10.63 -12.26
C ALA A 13 3.68 -10.66 -11.43
N LEU A 14 3.79 -10.74 -10.10
CA LEU A 14 2.65 -10.73 -9.19
C LEU A 14 1.85 -9.42 -9.29
N LEU A 15 2.54 -8.28 -9.36
CA LEU A 15 1.88 -6.98 -9.52
C LEU A 15 1.18 -6.85 -10.88
N ALA A 16 1.75 -7.43 -11.94
CA ALA A 16 1.10 -7.48 -13.24
C ALA A 16 -0.16 -8.36 -13.24
N GLU A 17 -0.17 -9.45 -12.47
CA GLU A 17 -1.35 -10.31 -12.28
C GLU A 17 -2.42 -9.60 -11.44
N LEU A 18 -2.03 -8.99 -10.31
CA LEU A 18 -2.93 -8.27 -9.42
C LEU A 18 -3.48 -6.97 -10.02
N GLY A 19 -2.72 -6.31 -10.90
CA GLY A 19 -3.20 -5.18 -11.70
C GLY A 19 -4.31 -5.54 -12.69
N GLY A 20 -4.67 -6.83 -12.82
CA GLY A 20 -5.86 -7.30 -13.51
C GLY A 20 -7.08 -7.50 -12.60
N HIS A 21 -6.91 -7.44 -11.28
CA HIS A 21 -7.97 -7.74 -10.32
C HIS A 21 -8.24 -6.56 -9.37
N ASP A 22 -9.31 -5.85 -9.70
CA ASP A 22 -9.87 -4.68 -9.03
C ASP A 22 -10.18 -4.81 -7.52
N ARG A 23 -9.81 -5.87 -6.81
CA ARG A 23 -10.07 -5.96 -5.36
C ARG A 23 -8.89 -6.48 -4.56
N GLU A 24 -7.76 -6.71 -5.23
CA GLU A 24 -6.60 -7.34 -4.61
C GLU A 24 -5.40 -6.39 -4.59
N GLY A 25 -4.57 -6.60 -3.57
CA GLY A 25 -3.38 -5.83 -3.29
C GLY A 25 -2.30 -6.74 -2.74
N ALA A 26 -1.05 -6.38 -2.97
CA ALA A 26 0.10 -7.06 -2.41
C ALA A 26 0.79 -6.14 -1.41
N ASP A 27 1.07 -6.70 -0.23
CA ASP A 27 1.86 -6.05 0.79
C ASP A 27 3.14 -6.89 0.97
N TRP A 28 4.32 -6.26 0.96
CA TRP A 28 5.60 -6.96 1.20
C TRP A 28 6.53 -6.16 2.10
N ILE A 29 7.32 -6.87 2.93
CA ILE A 29 8.41 -6.28 3.73
C ILE A 29 9.73 -6.74 3.12
N ARG A 30 10.59 -5.79 2.73
CA ARG A 30 11.95 -6.08 2.26
C ARG A 30 12.90 -6.39 3.42
N ASP A 31 14.04 -6.98 3.11
CA ASP A 31 15.09 -7.31 4.09
C ASP A 31 15.62 -6.10 4.86
N ASN A 32 15.55 -4.91 4.25
CA ASN A 32 15.92 -3.65 4.89
C ASN A 32 14.81 -3.08 5.81
N GLY A 33 13.70 -3.80 5.98
CA GLY A 33 12.58 -3.42 6.83
C GLY A 33 11.55 -2.49 6.17
N GLU A 34 11.66 -2.22 4.86
CA GLU A 34 10.70 -1.37 4.15
C GLU A 34 9.40 -2.12 3.86
N LEU A 35 8.26 -1.53 4.23
CA LEU A 35 6.93 -1.98 3.85
C LEU A 35 6.53 -1.35 2.52
N TYR A 36 6.20 -2.19 1.56
CA TYR A 36 5.62 -1.83 0.28
C TYR A 36 4.16 -2.26 0.24
N LEU A 37 3.31 -1.35 -0.22
CA LEU A 37 1.90 -1.59 -0.49
C LEU A 37 1.67 -1.34 -1.98
N ALA A 38 1.03 -2.27 -2.67
CA ALA A 38 0.80 -2.17 -4.11
C ALA A 38 -0.54 -2.77 -4.55
N GLY A 39 -1.02 -2.35 -5.72
CA GLY A 39 -2.28 -2.77 -6.33
C GLY A 39 -3.24 -1.62 -6.61
N ASP A 40 -4.18 -1.85 -7.53
CA ASP A 40 -5.08 -0.80 -8.06
C ASP A 40 -6.01 -0.20 -7.02
N TRP A 41 -6.24 -0.91 -5.91
CA TRP A 41 -7.03 -0.39 -4.79
C TRP A 41 -6.39 0.87 -4.16
N LEU A 42 -5.06 1.00 -4.18
CA LEU A 42 -4.36 2.20 -3.73
C LEU A 42 -4.63 3.39 -4.64
N THR A 43 -4.55 3.18 -5.95
CA THR A 43 -4.87 4.25 -6.93
C THR A 43 -6.33 4.68 -6.80
N ARG A 44 -7.26 3.72 -6.61
CA ARG A 44 -8.70 4.02 -6.50
C ARG A 44 -9.12 4.67 -5.20
N CYS A 45 -8.38 4.49 -4.11
CA CYS A 45 -8.61 5.28 -2.90
C CYS A 45 -8.05 6.70 -2.99
N GLY A 46 -7.38 7.05 -4.10
CA GLY A 46 -6.88 8.39 -4.38
C GLY A 46 -5.73 8.82 -3.46
N LEU A 47 -5.09 7.87 -2.77
CA LEU A 47 -3.97 8.15 -1.87
C LEU A 47 -2.67 8.51 -2.61
N PRO A 48 -2.25 7.80 -3.68
CA PRO A 48 -0.94 8.05 -4.31
C PRO A 48 -0.76 9.45 -4.90
N ASP A 49 -1.86 10.12 -5.25
CA ASP A 49 -1.84 11.45 -5.88
C ASP A 49 -1.89 12.61 -4.87
N GLN A 50 -1.78 12.31 -3.56
CA GLN A 50 -1.94 13.30 -2.49
C GLN A 50 -0.75 13.28 -1.53
N SER A 51 -0.54 14.39 -0.82
CA SER A 51 0.33 14.36 0.37
C SER A 51 -0.26 13.40 1.39
N LEU A 52 0.59 12.60 2.05
CA LEU A 52 0.17 11.54 2.96
C LEU A 52 0.64 11.82 4.38
N ASN A 53 -0.26 11.60 5.34
CA ASN A 53 0.04 11.49 6.75
C ASN A 53 0.14 10.02 7.15
N ILE A 54 1.25 9.65 7.79
CA ILE A 54 1.51 8.29 8.27
C ILE A 54 1.59 8.31 9.80
N GLU A 55 0.66 7.63 10.46
CA GLU A 55 0.62 7.47 11.90
C GLU A 55 1.05 6.04 12.29
N LEU A 56 1.98 5.95 13.25
CA LEU A 56 2.52 4.70 13.77
C LEU A 56 2.03 4.46 15.19
N LEU A 57 1.29 3.37 15.39
CA LEU A 57 0.85 2.87 16.69
C LEU A 57 1.29 1.41 16.86
N PRO A 58 1.38 0.88 18.09
CA PRO A 58 1.69 -0.53 18.31
C PRO A 58 0.75 -1.44 17.51
N GLY A 59 1.31 -2.20 16.54
CA GLY A 59 0.55 -3.11 15.69
C GLY A 59 -0.35 -2.45 14.63
N LYS A 60 -0.24 -1.13 14.39
CA LYS A 60 -1.10 -0.43 13.43
C LYS A 60 -0.35 0.70 12.72
N ILE A 61 -0.39 0.68 11.39
CA ILE A 61 0.01 1.80 10.55
C ILE A 61 -1.26 2.38 9.95
N THR A 62 -1.49 3.69 10.12
CA THR A 62 -2.60 4.39 9.49
C THR A 62 -2.05 5.33 8.42
N ILE A 63 -2.46 5.13 7.16
CA ILE A 63 -2.12 6.01 6.04
C ILE A 63 -3.36 6.83 5.69
N ARG A 64 -3.23 8.15 5.65
CA ARG A 64 -4.31 9.07 5.31
C ARG A 64 -3.83 10.12 4.32
N ALA A 65 -4.68 10.49 3.39
CA ALA A 65 -4.54 11.74 2.67
C ALA A 65 -4.47 12.91 3.66
N GLU A 66 -3.50 13.78 3.49
CA GLU A 66 -3.48 15.07 4.17
C GLU A 66 -4.67 15.88 3.68
N ARG A 67 -5.63 16.12 4.58
CA ARG A 67 -6.58 17.20 4.33
C ARG A 67 -5.80 18.49 4.53
N GLY A 68 -5.55 19.20 3.43
CA GLY A 68 -5.17 20.61 3.52
C GLY A 68 -6.13 21.29 4.48
N ILE A 69 -5.61 22.11 5.39
CA ILE A 69 -6.45 22.89 6.30
C ILE A 69 -7.39 23.71 5.42
N MET A 70 -8.65 23.30 5.32
CA MET A 70 -9.67 24.12 4.71
C MET A 70 -9.93 25.22 5.72
N LEU A 71 -9.17 26.31 5.61
CA LEU A 71 -9.48 27.55 6.28
C LEU A 71 -10.82 28.01 5.70
N ALA A 72 -11.85 27.95 6.55
CA ALA A 72 -13.19 28.45 6.25
C ALA A 72 -13.19 29.98 6.09
#